data_AF-A0A7X9P2X0-F1
#
_entry.id   AF-A0A7X9P2X0-F1
#
_cell.length_a   1.000
_cell.length_b   1.000
_cell.length_c   1.000
_cell.angle_alpha   90.00
_cell.angle_beta   90.00
_cell.angle_gamma   90.00
#
_symmetry.space_group_name_H-M   'P 1'
#
loop_
_entity.id
_entity.type
_entity.pdbx_description
1 polymer ?
#
loop_
_entity_poly.entity_id
_entity_poly.type
_entity_poly.pdbx_seq_one_letter_code
_entity_poly.pdbx_strand_id
1 'polypeptide(L)'
;MKATLIRNTYSKFQTLGKMTIVDDEGNVVFECDTLELPWKENRNWISCIPEGEYKAVFRDFGNYANRSFHVQTPDGKEVPGRTSILIHSGNFFTDTKGCILVGENYADIALKTKRRTIEKDGILDILNSRNTMNKILELGPSFKLDVTSLENIDVKAVPEEEENEIELSPLKVGDTATVNVKSSLNLRDKPSSKGNVIDQLSNNQRVILLEDHDEWMKIKVETIEGWVSSDFIQEKEDKLFVKTKGSNLNIRKTPEIGDNKVTPKGIKNGTEIEELEKAGKWMKVSVVGKEGFVFQDYLQK
;
A
#
# COMPACT_ATOMS: atom_id res chain seq x y z
N MET A 1 -20.13 5.54 -14.75
CA MET A 1 -19.03 5.15 -13.86
C MET A 1 -17.83 6.07 -13.99
N LYS A 2 -17.20 6.34 -12.86
CA LYS A 2 -15.98 7.14 -12.75
C LYS A 2 -14.95 6.37 -11.92
N ALA A 3 -13.72 6.30 -12.40
CA ALA A 3 -12.57 5.79 -11.68
C ALA A 3 -11.69 6.96 -11.24
N THR A 4 -11.18 6.90 -10.02
CA THR A 4 -10.15 7.80 -9.50
C THR A 4 -8.94 6.96 -9.14
N LEU A 5 -7.81 7.21 -9.79
CA LEU A 5 -6.50 6.64 -9.45
C LEU A 5 -5.72 7.70 -8.67
N ILE A 6 -5.43 7.40 -7.41
CA ILE A 6 -4.61 8.23 -6.53
C ILE A 6 -3.25 7.55 -6.38
N ARG A 7 -2.19 8.28 -6.70
CA ARG A 7 -0.81 7.85 -6.47
C ARG A 7 -0.41 8.17 -5.04
N ASN A 8 0.03 7.14 -4.33
CA ASN A 8 0.27 7.20 -2.88
C ASN A 8 1.76 7.04 -2.55
N THR A 9 2.54 6.39 -3.42
CA THR A 9 3.96 6.14 -3.14
C THR A 9 4.80 6.30 -4.40
N TYR A 10 5.90 7.05 -4.26
CA TYR A 10 6.88 7.29 -5.32
C TYR A 10 8.23 6.70 -4.93
N SER A 11 8.77 5.81 -5.76
CA SER A 11 10.09 5.23 -5.54
C SER A 11 10.94 5.36 -6.80
N LYS A 12 12.21 4.95 -6.68
CA LYS A 12 13.15 4.92 -7.81
C LYS A 12 12.68 4.02 -8.96
N PHE A 13 11.95 2.95 -8.66
CA PHE A 13 11.62 1.89 -9.63
C PHE A 13 10.16 1.90 -10.05
N GLN A 14 9.26 2.39 -9.20
CA GLN A 14 7.81 2.34 -9.43
C GLN A 14 7.04 3.43 -8.68
N THR A 15 5.84 3.69 -9.18
CA THR A 15 4.81 4.48 -8.53
C THR A 15 3.65 3.56 -8.17
N LEU A 16 3.27 3.55 -6.90
CA LEU A 16 2.13 2.79 -6.39
C LEU A 16 0.95 3.73 -6.15
N GLY A 17 -0.25 3.18 -6.26
CA GLY A 17 -1.46 3.95 -6.05
C GLY A 17 -2.68 3.06 -5.91
N LYS A 18 -3.81 3.67 -5.59
CA LYS A 18 -5.10 2.98 -5.47
C LYS A 18 -6.05 3.50 -6.52
N MET A 19 -6.83 2.62 -7.13
CA MET A 19 -7.91 3.00 -8.03
C MET A 19 -9.26 2.58 -7.46
N THR A 20 -10.14 3.55 -7.27
CA THR A 20 -11.52 3.37 -6.82
C THR A 20 -12.46 3.68 -7.98
N ILE A 21 -13.43 2.81 -8.24
CA ILE A 21 -14.46 2.98 -9.26
C ILE A 21 -15.81 3.14 -8.58
N VAL A 22 -16.50 4.21 -8.92
CA VAL A 22 -17.86 4.51 -8.48
C VAL A 22 -18.87 4.41 -9.64
N ASP A 23 -20.09 4.02 -9.32
CA ASP A 23 -21.22 4.08 -10.24
C ASP A 23 -21.72 5.53 -10.45
N ASP A 24 -22.81 5.69 -11.19
CA ASP A 24 -23.39 7.01 -11.48
C ASP A 24 -24.15 7.62 -10.27
N GLU A 25 -24.44 6.80 -9.25
CA GLU A 25 -25.02 7.23 -7.97
C GLU A 25 -23.95 7.62 -6.94
N GLY A 26 -22.68 7.35 -7.25
CA GLY A 26 -21.53 7.64 -6.37
C GLY A 26 -21.17 6.48 -5.42
N ASN A 27 -21.80 5.31 -5.56
CA ASN A 27 -21.45 4.16 -4.74
C ASN A 27 -20.15 3.52 -5.25
N VAL A 28 -19.26 3.14 -4.33
CA VAL A 28 -18.05 2.37 -4.67
C VAL A 28 -18.46 0.98 -5.15
N VAL A 29 -18.14 0.68 -6.40
CA VAL A 29 -18.40 -0.64 -7.02
C VAL A 29 -17.15 -1.49 -7.13
N PHE A 30 -15.96 -0.88 -7.09
CA PHE A 30 -14.70 -1.60 -7.16
C PHE A 30 -13.53 -0.80 -6.61
N GLU A 31 -12.58 -1.49 -6.00
CA GLU A 31 -11.29 -0.94 -5.57
C GLU A 31 -10.17 -1.91 -5.94
N CYS A 32 -9.01 -1.36 -6.31
CA CYS A 32 -7.81 -2.13 -6.57
C CYS A 32 -6.54 -1.31 -6.38
N ASP A 33 -5.44 -2.02 -6.27
CA ASP A 33 -4.10 -1.44 -6.24
C ASP A 33 -3.55 -1.30 -7.66
N THR A 34 -2.70 -0.29 -7.85
CA THR A 34 -2.12 0.07 -9.14
C THR A 34 -0.60 0.17 -9.09
N LEU A 35 0.05 -0.12 -10.21
CA LEU A 35 1.50 -0.04 -10.33
C LEU A 35 1.86 0.58 -11.68
N GLU A 36 2.65 1.65 -11.64
CA GLU A 36 3.20 2.34 -12.81
C GLU A 36 4.72 2.52 -12.68
N LEU A 37 5.39 2.97 -13.75
CA LEU A 37 6.77 3.48 -13.65
C LEU A 37 6.80 4.83 -12.93
N PRO A 38 7.95 5.27 -12.39
CA PRO A 38 8.08 6.60 -11.81
C PRO A 38 7.83 7.68 -12.85
N TRP A 39 7.45 8.87 -12.39
CA TRP A 39 7.38 10.03 -13.27
C TRP A 39 8.77 10.35 -13.84
N LYS A 40 8.83 10.46 -15.17
CA LYS A 40 10.03 10.78 -15.93
C LYS A 40 9.72 11.79 -17.03
N GLU A 41 9.01 12.87 -16.66
CA GLU A 41 8.65 13.99 -17.55
C GLU A 41 7.82 13.54 -18.77
N ASN A 42 6.79 12.71 -18.54
CA ASN A 42 5.92 12.15 -19.57
C ASN A 42 6.67 11.40 -20.71
N ARG A 43 7.88 10.90 -20.45
CA ARG A 43 8.65 10.19 -21.48
C ARG A 43 7.99 8.86 -21.85
N ASN A 44 7.84 8.64 -23.15
CA ASN A 44 7.24 7.42 -23.68
C ASN A 44 8.02 6.17 -23.19
N TRP A 45 7.31 5.09 -22.90
CA TRP A 45 7.82 3.78 -22.42
C TRP A 45 8.47 3.73 -21.03
N ILE A 46 8.86 4.88 -20.45
CA ILE A 46 9.68 4.92 -19.22
C ILE A 46 9.09 5.79 -18.10
N SER A 47 7.90 6.36 -18.31
CA SER A 47 7.18 7.20 -17.34
C SER A 47 5.76 6.66 -17.12
N CYS A 48 5.24 6.81 -15.90
CA CYS A 48 3.79 6.85 -15.69
C CYS A 48 3.14 7.96 -16.53
N ILE A 49 1.83 7.87 -16.73
CA ILE A 49 1.10 8.89 -17.47
C ILE A 49 0.98 10.21 -16.68
N PRO A 50 0.77 11.35 -17.35
CA PRO A 50 0.51 12.60 -16.65
C PRO A 50 -0.75 12.48 -15.80
N GLU A 51 -0.79 13.24 -14.70
CA GLU A 51 -2.05 13.47 -13.99
C GLU A 51 -3.04 14.21 -14.88
N GLY A 52 -4.33 14.01 -14.63
CA GLY A 52 -5.42 14.62 -15.39
C GLY A 52 -6.61 13.70 -15.60
N GLU A 53 -7.55 14.19 -16.40
CA GLU A 53 -8.79 13.51 -16.74
C GLU A 53 -8.67 12.73 -18.05
N TYR A 54 -9.15 11.51 -18.04
CA TYR A 54 -9.05 10.55 -19.13
C TYR A 54 -10.34 9.74 -19.29
N LYS A 55 -10.38 8.96 -20.36
CA LYS A 55 -11.39 7.94 -20.63
C LYS A 55 -10.69 6.60 -20.84
N ALA A 56 -11.10 5.59 -20.08
CA ALA A 56 -10.65 4.22 -20.26
C ALA A 56 -11.68 3.47 -21.12
N VAL A 57 -11.27 2.93 -22.26
CA VAL A 57 -12.16 2.22 -23.21
C VAL A 57 -11.65 0.81 -23.46
N PHE A 58 -12.51 -0.18 -23.25
CA PHE A 58 -12.16 -1.59 -23.47
C PHE A 58 -11.75 -1.81 -24.93
N ARG A 59 -10.60 -2.46 -25.12
CA ARG A 59 -10.13 -2.90 -26.43
C ARG A 59 -10.33 -4.39 -26.59
N ASP A 60 -11.19 -4.78 -27.53
CA ASP A 60 -11.28 -6.14 -28.03
C ASP A 60 -10.53 -6.26 -29.36
N PHE A 61 -9.28 -6.72 -29.31
CA PHE A 61 -8.49 -6.98 -30.52
C PHE A 61 -8.08 -8.46 -30.61
N GLY A 62 -9.07 -9.32 -30.73
CA GLY A 62 -8.90 -10.71 -31.17
C GLY A 62 -8.38 -11.66 -30.09
N ASN A 63 -8.35 -12.95 -30.44
CA ASN A 63 -8.15 -14.09 -29.51
C ASN A 63 -6.82 -14.09 -28.72
N TYR A 64 -5.93 -13.13 -28.96
CA TYR A 64 -4.62 -12.99 -28.33
C TYR A 64 -4.34 -11.60 -27.73
N ALA A 65 -5.25 -10.63 -27.84
CA ALA A 65 -5.06 -9.32 -27.20
C ALA A 65 -5.28 -9.42 -25.70
N ASN A 66 -4.34 -8.85 -24.93
CA ASN A 66 -4.50 -8.68 -23.49
C ASN A 66 -5.77 -7.87 -23.24
N ARG A 67 -6.77 -8.49 -22.61
CA ARG A 67 -8.00 -7.83 -22.17
C ARG A 67 -7.63 -6.62 -21.32
N SER A 68 -7.84 -5.43 -21.86
CA SER A 68 -7.30 -4.17 -21.33
C SER A 68 -8.19 -2.99 -21.70
N PHE A 69 -8.06 -1.91 -20.93
CA PHE A 69 -8.65 -0.62 -21.29
C PHE A 69 -7.57 0.27 -21.90
N HIS A 70 -7.85 0.90 -23.03
CA HIS A 70 -7.02 1.97 -23.57
C HIS A 70 -7.38 3.28 -22.89
N VAL A 71 -6.36 3.92 -22.30
CA VAL A 71 -6.47 5.25 -21.72
C VAL A 71 -6.33 6.28 -22.83
N GLN A 72 -7.38 7.06 -22.98
CA GLN A 72 -7.53 8.11 -23.98
C GLN A 72 -7.81 9.44 -23.28
N THR A 73 -7.54 10.53 -23.96
CA THR A 73 -8.10 11.85 -23.63
C THR A 73 -9.65 11.80 -23.64
N PRO A 74 -10.34 12.76 -22.98
CA PRO A 74 -11.81 12.77 -22.95
C PRO A 74 -12.48 12.79 -24.34
N ASP A 75 -11.83 13.37 -25.35
CA ASP A 75 -12.28 13.38 -26.75
C ASP A 75 -11.88 12.11 -27.55
N GLY A 76 -11.29 11.11 -26.90
CA GLY A 76 -10.99 9.80 -27.47
C GLY A 76 -9.68 9.70 -28.24
N LYS A 77 -8.79 10.68 -28.12
CA LYS A 77 -7.45 10.66 -28.73
C LYS A 77 -6.42 10.01 -27.80
N GLU A 78 -5.29 9.60 -28.36
CA GLU A 78 -4.13 9.16 -27.58
C GLU A 78 -3.69 10.25 -26.58
N VAL A 79 -3.17 9.82 -25.43
CA VAL A 79 -2.59 10.72 -24.43
C VAL A 79 -1.42 11.47 -25.06
N PRO A 80 -1.36 12.81 -24.97
CA PRO A 80 -0.30 13.60 -25.61
C PRO A 80 1.12 13.10 -25.26
N GLY A 81 1.94 12.86 -26.28
CA GLY A 81 3.30 12.34 -26.13
C GLY A 81 3.39 10.83 -25.82
N ARG A 82 2.26 10.13 -25.75
CA ARG A 82 2.18 8.69 -25.46
C ARG A 82 1.43 7.95 -26.57
N THR A 83 1.55 6.63 -26.57
CA THR A 83 0.92 5.76 -27.56
C THR A 83 0.41 4.51 -26.86
N SER A 84 -0.89 4.22 -26.99
CA SER A 84 -1.52 2.98 -26.52
C SER A 84 -1.23 2.67 -25.05
N ILE A 85 -1.48 3.65 -24.17
CA ILE A 85 -1.44 3.43 -22.72
C ILE A 85 -2.60 2.53 -22.32
N LEU A 86 -2.30 1.44 -21.62
CA LEU A 86 -3.30 0.47 -21.22
C LEU A 86 -3.47 0.44 -19.70
N ILE A 87 -4.66 0.07 -19.25
CA ILE A 87 -4.89 -0.58 -17.96
C ILE A 87 -4.94 -2.07 -18.23
N HIS A 88 -4.01 -2.85 -17.69
CA HIS A 88 -3.92 -4.28 -17.99
C HIS A 88 -3.38 -5.10 -16.82
N SER A 89 -3.52 -6.42 -16.93
CA SER A 89 -2.88 -7.34 -16.00
C SER A 89 -1.38 -7.43 -16.25
N GLY A 90 -0.60 -7.32 -15.18
CA GLY A 90 0.84 -7.56 -15.09
C GLY A 90 1.20 -7.66 -13.61
N ASN A 91 2.41 -8.06 -13.27
CA ASN A 91 2.79 -8.23 -11.86
C ASN A 91 3.96 -7.31 -11.49
N PHE A 92 4.95 -7.19 -12.37
CA PHE A 92 6.20 -6.47 -12.09
C PHE A 92 6.19 -5.09 -12.74
N PHE A 93 6.88 -4.10 -12.18
CA PHE A 93 7.01 -2.76 -12.79
C PHE A 93 7.58 -2.81 -14.23
N THR A 94 8.40 -3.80 -14.52
CA THR A 94 8.95 -4.08 -15.85
C THR A 94 7.91 -4.55 -16.88
N ASP A 95 6.74 -4.99 -16.43
CA ASP A 95 5.62 -5.38 -17.30
C ASP A 95 4.81 -4.15 -17.77
N THR A 96 4.92 -3.02 -17.08
CA THR A 96 4.11 -1.81 -17.34
C THR A 96 4.48 -1.17 -18.68
N LYS A 97 5.79 -0.95 -18.93
CA LYS A 97 6.29 -0.09 -20.01
C LYS A 97 5.59 1.28 -20.07
N GLY A 98 5.27 1.82 -18.89
CA GLY A 98 4.52 3.07 -18.73
C GLY A 98 3.00 2.96 -18.94
N CYS A 99 2.45 1.75 -18.94
CA CYS A 99 1.03 1.47 -18.72
C CYS A 99 0.70 1.42 -17.22
N ILE A 100 -0.58 1.24 -16.90
CA ILE A 100 -1.10 1.06 -15.55
C ILE A 100 -1.39 -0.43 -15.34
N LEU A 101 -0.74 -1.03 -14.34
CA LEU A 101 -1.10 -2.37 -13.87
C LEU A 101 -2.12 -2.27 -12.75
N VAL A 102 -2.97 -3.31 -12.63
CA VAL A 102 -4.00 -3.42 -11.59
C VAL A 102 -3.91 -4.75 -10.85
N GLY A 103 -4.16 -4.73 -9.54
CA GLY A 103 -3.98 -5.86 -8.63
C GLY A 103 -4.86 -5.77 -7.39
N GLU A 104 -4.90 -6.84 -6.58
CA GLU A 104 -5.65 -6.82 -5.31
C GLU A 104 -4.80 -6.35 -4.11
N ASN A 105 -3.48 -6.55 -4.18
CA ASN A 105 -2.51 -6.20 -3.15
C ASN A 105 -1.07 -6.28 -3.70
N TYR A 106 -0.10 -5.93 -2.86
CA TYR A 106 1.32 -5.99 -3.17
C TYR A 106 2.07 -7.07 -2.37
N ALA A 107 3.09 -7.67 -2.99
CA ALA A 107 4.14 -8.41 -2.29
C ALA A 107 5.39 -8.52 -3.16
N ASP A 108 6.56 -8.69 -2.55
CA ASP A 108 7.77 -9.10 -3.26
C ASP A 108 7.70 -10.60 -3.61
N ILE A 109 7.50 -10.90 -4.90
CA ILE A 109 7.29 -12.27 -5.40
C ILE A 109 8.42 -12.74 -6.29
N ALA A 110 8.81 -14.00 -6.10
CA ALA A 110 9.68 -14.69 -7.05
C ALA A 110 8.84 -15.38 -8.13
N LEU A 111 9.32 -15.36 -9.37
CA LEU A 111 8.70 -16.04 -10.51
C LEU A 111 9.75 -16.83 -11.27
N LYS A 112 9.60 -18.16 -11.34
CA LYS A 112 10.43 -19.01 -12.19
C LYS A 112 9.60 -19.68 -13.28
N THR A 113 9.83 -19.26 -14.52
CA THR A 113 9.22 -19.84 -15.71
C THR A 113 10.31 -20.31 -16.68
N LYS A 114 9.95 -21.03 -17.74
CA LYS A 114 10.89 -21.39 -18.81
C LYS A 114 11.50 -20.17 -19.54
N ARG A 115 10.85 -19.00 -19.48
CA ARG A 115 11.23 -17.79 -20.24
C ARG A 115 11.83 -16.69 -19.37
N ARG A 116 11.57 -16.71 -18.08
CA ARG A 116 11.92 -15.64 -17.14
C ARG A 116 12.08 -16.21 -15.74
N THR A 117 13.17 -15.82 -15.08
CA THR A 117 13.39 -16.04 -13.64
C THR A 117 13.49 -14.67 -12.99
N ILE A 118 12.69 -14.45 -11.95
CA ILE A 118 12.67 -13.26 -11.11
C ILE A 118 12.85 -13.78 -9.70
N GLU A 119 13.88 -13.26 -9.04
CA GLU A 119 14.11 -13.48 -7.63
C GLU A 119 13.52 -12.32 -6.84
N LYS A 120 13.32 -12.53 -5.55
CA LYS A 120 12.91 -11.47 -4.65
C LYS A 120 13.99 -10.40 -4.57
N ASP A 121 13.61 -9.17 -4.90
CA ASP A 121 14.53 -8.03 -5.00
C ASP A 121 14.17 -6.89 -4.04
N GLY A 122 13.14 -7.07 -3.21
CA GLY A 122 12.63 -6.06 -2.28
C GLY A 122 11.72 -5.02 -2.93
N ILE A 123 11.43 -5.14 -4.23
CA ILE A 123 10.49 -4.28 -4.94
C ILE A 123 9.09 -4.90 -4.85
N LEU A 124 8.10 -4.09 -4.50
CA LEU A 124 6.72 -4.56 -4.36
C LEU A 124 6.10 -4.84 -5.74
N ASP A 125 5.57 -6.05 -5.93
CA ASP A 125 4.88 -6.45 -7.15
C ASP A 125 3.36 -6.53 -6.92
N ILE A 126 2.58 -6.33 -7.98
CA ILE A 126 1.13 -6.49 -7.96
C ILE A 126 0.75 -7.98 -7.96
N LEU A 127 -0.21 -8.35 -7.13
CA LEU A 127 -0.79 -9.70 -7.06
C LEU A 127 -2.18 -9.77 -7.69
N ASN A 128 -2.58 -10.99 -8.07
CA ASN A 128 -3.92 -11.31 -8.59
C ASN A 128 -4.39 -10.47 -9.80
N SER A 129 -3.46 -9.89 -10.55
CA SER A 129 -3.76 -8.90 -11.61
C SER A 129 -4.74 -9.37 -12.69
N ARG A 130 -4.70 -10.65 -13.07
CA ARG A 130 -5.67 -11.21 -14.02
C ARG A 130 -7.08 -11.26 -13.46
N ASN A 131 -7.23 -11.60 -12.17
CA ASN A 131 -8.52 -11.64 -11.50
C ASN A 131 -9.08 -10.23 -11.32
N THR A 132 -8.24 -9.28 -10.89
CA THR A 132 -8.59 -7.86 -10.80
C THR A 132 -9.07 -7.34 -12.15
N MET A 133 -8.33 -7.62 -13.22
CA MET A 133 -8.69 -7.19 -14.56
C MET A 133 -10.04 -7.78 -15.01
N ASN A 134 -10.33 -9.05 -14.71
CA ASN A 134 -11.64 -9.65 -15.00
C ASN A 134 -12.78 -8.89 -14.33
N LYS A 135 -12.63 -8.59 -13.03
CA LYS A 135 -13.66 -7.88 -12.26
C LYS A 135 -13.92 -6.48 -12.82
N ILE A 136 -12.88 -5.74 -13.22
CA ILE A 136 -13.06 -4.41 -13.85
C ILE A 136 -13.79 -4.53 -15.18
N LEU A 137 -13.49 -5.55 -15.99
CA LEU A 137 -14.16 -5.77 -17.28
C LEU A 137 -15.65 -6.09 -17.13
N GLU A 138 -16.04 -6.75 -16.04
CA GLU A 138 -17.44 -7.05 -15.72
C GLU A 138 -18.24 -5.78 -15.39
N LEU A 139 -17.60 -4.69 -14.98
CA LEU A 139 -18.28 -3.42 -14.69
C LEU A 139 -18.79 -2.73 -15.96
N GLY A 140 -18.12 -2.91 -17.10
CA GLY A 140 -18.57 -2.37 -18.37
C GLY A 140 -17.46 -2.04 -19.38
N PRO A 141 -17.84 -1.58 -20.59
CA PRO A 141 -16.91 -1.38 -21.69
C PRO A 141 -16.08 -0.10 -21.60
N SER A 142 -16.42 0.84 -20.71
CA SER A 142 -15.65 2.07 -20.52
C SER A 142 -16.00 2.79 -19.22
N PHE A 143 -15.09 3.61 -18.72
CA PHE A 143 -15.31 4.52 -17.60
C PHE A 143 -14.48 5.81 -17.75
N LYS A 144 -14.89 6.89 -17.09
CA LYS A 144 -14.04 8.08 -16.92
C LYS A 144 -12.93 7.75 -15.92
N LEU A 145 -11.73 8.28 -16.11
CA LEU A 145 -10.58 8.02 -15.25
C LEU A 145 -9.92 9.35 -14.89
N ASP A 146 -9.88 9.67 -13.60
CA ASP A 146 -9.10 10.78 -13.08
C ASP A 146 -7.83 10.21 -12.44
N VAL A 147 -6.67 10.72 -12.84
CA VAL A 147 -5.37 10.33 -12.30
C VAL A 147 -4.80 11.52 -11.55
N THR A 148 -4.51 11.36 -10.26
CA THR A 148 -3.97 12.41 -9.41
C THR A 148 -2.96 11.85 -8.41
N SER A 149 -2.18 12.73 -7.79
CA SER A 149 -1.41 12.42 -6.58
C SER A 149 -2.19 12.80 -5.35
N LEU A 150 -1.89 12.13 -4.23
CA LEU A 150 -2.44 12.47 -2.92
C LEU A 150 -2.20 13.97 -2.59
N GLU A 151 -1.03 14.50 -2.93
CA GLU A 151 -0.63 15.90 -2.72
C GLU A 151 -1.46 16.93 -3.49
N ASN A 152 -2.15 16.53 -4.57
CA ASN A 152 -2.89 17.41 -5.48
C ASN A 152 -4.41 17.36 -5.26
N ILE A 153 -4.88 16.71 -4.20
CA ILE A 153 -6.30 16.69 -3.84
C ILE A 153 -6.61 18.01 -3.11
N ASP A 154 -7.20 18.98 -3.83
CA ASP A 154 -7.70 20.23 -3.25
C ASP A 154 -8.75 19.95 -2.17
N VAL A 155 -8.36 20.08 -0.91
CA VAL A 155 -9.21 19.89 0.27
C VAL A 155 -10.21 21.04 0.37
N LYS A 156 -11.34 20.96 -0.34
CA LYS A 156 -12.47 21.89 -0.15
C LYS A 156 -13.24 21.48 1.11
N ALA A 157 -13.05 22.30 2.15
CA ALA A 157 -13.78 22.36 3.41
C ALA A 157 -15.12 21.61 3.45
N VAL A 158 -15.14 20.52 4.21
CA VAL A 158 -16.32 19.92 4.85
C VAL A 158 -16.03 19.95 6.37
N PRO A 159 -17.04 20.21 7.23
CA PRO A 159 -16.84 20.58 8.64
C PRO A 159 -16.24 19.45 9.47
N GLU A 160 -15.43 19.86 10.46
CA GLU A 160 -14.80 19.04 11.50
C GLU A 160 -15.74 17.96 12.07
N GLU A 161 -15.61 16.71 11.60
CA GLU A 161 -15.81 15.49 12.39
C GLU A 161 -14.74 14.47 11.97
N GLU A 162 -14.06 13.93 12.98
CA GLU A 162 -12.71 13.33 12.96
C GLU A 162 -12.46 12.27 11.87
N GLU A 163 -11.63 12.63 10.88
CA GLU A 163 -11.03 11.71 9.92
C GLU A 163 -9.69 11.21 10.46
N ASN A 164 -9.59 9.90 10.70
CA ASN A 164 -8.32 9.21 10.93
C ASN A 164 -7.57 9.12 9.59
N GLU A 165 -6.57 9.99 9.41
CA GLU A 165 -5.52 9.85 8.40
C GLU A 165 -4.74 8.55 8.64
N ILE A 166 -4.76 7.63 7.66
CA ILE A 166 -3.73 6.59 7.55
C ILE A 166 -2.64 7.16 6.63
N GLU A 167 -1.76 7.98 7.18
CA GLU A 167 -0.40 8.16 6.67
C GLU A 167 0.41 6.93 7.08
N LEU A 168 1.05 6.23 6.14
CA LEU A 168 2.28 5.50 6.48
C LEU A 168 3.30 6.55 6.88
N SER A 169 3.40 6.83 8.18
CA SER A 169 4.31 7.82 8.70
C SER A 169 5.75 7.46 8.31
N PRO A 170 6.59 8.43 7.90
CA PRO A 170 8.03 8.22 7.99
C PRO A 170 8.35 7.86 9.45
N LEU A 171 9.07 6.76 9.65
CA LEU A 171 9.61 6.31 10.93
C LEU A 171 9.99 7.51 11.82
N LYS A 172 9.22 7.76 12.87
CA LYS A 172 9.40 8.92 13.74
C LYS A 172 10.47 8.63 14.78
N VAL A 173 11.19 9.68 15.18
CA VAL A 173 12.05 9.63 16.37
C VAL A 173 11.21 9.17 17.56
N GLY A 174 11.61 8.05 18.18
CA GLY A 174 10.88 7.37 19.25
C GLY A 174 10.28 6.01 18.86
N ASP A 175 10.16 5.71 17.57
CA ASP A 175 9.54 4.47 17.10
C ASP A 175 10.45 3.25 17.32
N THR A 176 9.82 2.08 17.44
CA THR A 176 10.52 0.79 17.45
C THR A 176 10.53 0.21 16.05
N ALA A 177 11.73 0.01 15.52
CA ALA A 177 11.96 -0.54 14.19
C ALA A 177 12.74 -1.85 14.26
N THR A 178 12.92 -2.48 13.10
CA THR A 178 13.73 -3.68 12.93
C THR A 178 14.76 -3.52 11.83
N VAL A 179 15.91 -4.14 12.04
CA VAL A 179 16.99 -4.21 11.05
C VAL A 179 16.63 -5.21 9.97
N ASN A 180 16.70 -4.83 8.69
CA ASN A 180 16.46 -5.70 7.54
C ASN A 180 17.76 -5.89 6.73
N VAL A 181 18.53 -6.95 7.02
CA VAL A 181 19.81 -7.25 6.36
C VAL A 181 20.01 -8.76 6.15
N LYS A 182 20.78 -9.14 5.13
CA LYS A 182 21.09 -10.56 4.85
C LYS A 182 22.18 -11.16 5.75
N SER A 183 23.04 -10.32 6.35
CA SER A 183 24.17 -10.74 7.18
C SER A 183 24.23 -9.94 8.48
N SER A 184 24.82 -8.74 8.45
CA SER A 184 24.88 -7.82 9.57
C SER A 184 24.91 -6.37 9.10
N LEU A 185 24.34 -5.47 9.89
CA LEU A 185 24.33 -4.02 9.67
C LEU A 185 25.35 -3.37 10.59
N ASN A 186 26.29 -2.61 10.03
CA ASN A 186 27.27 -1.90 10.85
C ASN A 186 26.62 -0.69 11.55
N LEU A 187 26.68 -0.68 12.88
CA LEU A 187 26.40 0.50 13.71
C LEU A 187 27.68 1.35 13.78
N ARG A 188 27.58 2.65 13.49
CA ARG A 188 28.75 3.55 13.37
C ARG A 188 28.69 4.72 14.34
N ASP A 189 29.86 5.29 14.64
CA ASP A 189 29.99 6.46 15.50
C ASP A 189 29.51 7.79 14.86
N LYS A 190 29.41 7.85 13.53
CA LYS A 190 28.99 9.02 12.76
C LYS A 190 28.17 8.62 11.51
N PRO A 191 27.30 9.51 10.98
CA PRO A 191 26.46 9.25 9.81
C PRO A 191 27.29 9.27 8.51
N SER A 192 28.18 8.29 8.35
CA SER A 192 29.05 8.19 7.20
C SER A 192 29.55 6.76 6.99
N SER A 193 29.69 6.35 5.72
CA SER A 193 30.29 5.07 5.36
C SER A 193 31.77 4.96 5.76
N LYS A 194 32.41 6.10 6.08
CA LYS A 194 33.77 6.21 6.65
C LYS A 194 33.77 6.33 8.18
N GLY A 195 32.61 6.16 8.82
CA GLY A 195 32.46 6.03 10.28
C GLY A 195 33.19 4.83 10.84
N ASN A 196 33.68 4.92 12.08
CA ASN A 196 34.17 3.73 12.77
C ASN A 196 32.98 2.83 13.09
N VAL A 197 33.13 1.53 12.85
CA VAL A 197 32.11 0.56 13.25
C VAL A 197 32.25 0.33 14.75
N ILE A 198 31.19 0.62 15.50
CA ILE A 198 31.13 0.45 16.95
C ILE A 198 30.39 -0.82 17.36
N ASP A 199 29.51 -1.33 16.50
CA ASP A 199 28.83 -2.62 16.68
C ASP A 199 28.28 -3.17 15.35
N GLN A 200 27.74 -4.38 15.36
CA GLN A 200 27.04 -5.01 14.24
C GLN A 200 25.67 -5.56 14.66
N LEU A 201 24.63 -5.13 13.95
CA LEU A 201 23.26 -5.54 14.20
C LEU A 201 22.87 -6.72 13.32
N SER A 202 22.15 -7.68 13.90
CA SER A 202 21.61 -8.84 13.21
C SER A 202 20.27 -8.52 12.52
N ASN A 203 19.91 -9.32 11.54
CA ASN A 203 18.58 -9.23 10.92
C ASN A 203 17.46 -9.39 11.96
N ASN A 204 16.37 -8.64 11.80
CA ASN A 204 15.22 -8.51 12.70
C ASN A 204 15.57 -8.01 14.12
N GLN A 205 16.79 -7.54 14.36
CA GLN A 205 17.14 -6.95 15.65
C GLN A 205 16.32 -5.68 15.86
N ARG A 206 15.73 -5.56 17.05
CA ARG A 206 14.89 -4.42 17.41
C ARG A 206 15.76 -3.24 17.78
N VAL A 207 15.38 -2.07 17.31
CA VAL A 207 16.06 -0.80 17.58
C VAL A 207 15.03 0.28 17.85
N ILE A 208 15.43 1.29 18.61
CA ILE A 208 14.64 2.50 18.84
C ILE A 208 15.25 3.62 18.02
N LEU A 209 14.44 4.39 17.32
CA LEU A 209 14.92 5.48 16.48
C LEU A 209 15.10 6.74 17.33
N LEU A 210 16.26 7.39 17.22
CA LEU A 210 16.61 8.56 18.02
C LEU A 210 16.71 9.84 17.19
N GLU A 211 17.29 9.77 15.99
CA GLU A 211 17.45 10.92 15.10
C GLU A 211 17.38 10.47 13.65
N ASP A 212 16.81 11.31 12.79
CA ASP A 212 16.81 11.14 11.34
C ASP A 212 17.75 12.19 10.72
N HIS A 213 18.67 11.77 9.85
CA HIS A 213 19.64 12.63 9.19
C HIS A 213 19.97 12.10 7.79
N ASP A 214 19.16 12.48 6.81
CA ASP A 214 19.30 12.13 5.39
C ASP A 214 19.31 10.60 5.17
N GLU A 215 20.42 10.03 4.68
CA GLU A 215 20.59 8.59 4.43
C GLU A 215 20.97 7.79 5.70
N TRP A 216 21.05 8.46 6.85
CA TRP A 216 21.49 7.89 8.11
C TRP A 216 20.46 8.11 9.21
N MET A 217 20.27 7.08 10.00
CA MET A 217 19.38 7.08 11.14
C MET A 217 20.20 6.77 12.39
N LYS A 218 20.07 7.61 13.41
CA LYS A 218 20.62 7.32 14.73
C LYS A 218 19.64 6.43 15.45
N ILE A 219 20.14 5.30 15.94
CA ILE A 219 19.34 4.31 16.62
C ILE A 219 19.94 3.98 17.98
N LYS A 220 19.10 3.45 18.85
CA LYS A 220 19.47 2.85 20.11
C LYS A 220 19.17 1.36 20.09
N VAL A 221 20.17 0.58 20.46
CA VAL A 221 20.07 -0.86 20.67
C VAL A 221 20.63 -1.17 22.04
N GLU A 222 19.78 -1.71 22.91
CA GLU A 222 20.13 -1.93 24.33
C GLU A 222 20.65 -0.64 25.00
N THR A 223 21.94 -0.57 25.31
CA THR A 223 22.62 0.59 25.92
C THR A 223 23.50 1.38 24.94
N ILE A 224 23.61 0.93 23.69
CA ILE A 224 24.50 1.49 22.67
C ILE A 224 23.69 2.35 21.70
N GLU A 225 24.22 3.54 21.39
CA GLU A 225 23.65 4.47 20.43
C GLU A 225 24.63 4.70 19.29
N GLY A 226 24.13 4.76 18.06
CA GLY A 226 24.97 4.96 16.88
C GLY A 226 24.17 5.13 15.60
N TRP A 227 24.88 5.27 14.50
CA TRP A 227 24.33 5.58 13.18
C TRP A 227 24.31 4.35 12.28
N VAL A 228 23.18 4.14 11.62
CA VAL A 228 22.98 3.11 10.60
C VAL A 228 22.41 3.75 9.35
N SER A 229 22.56 3.10 8.20
CA SER A 229 21.89 3.56 6.98
C SER A 229 20.39 3.29 7.08
N SER A 230 19.57 4.31 6.77
CA SER A 230 18.11 4.26 6.88
C SER A 230 17.49 3.19 5.97
N ASP A 231 18.13 2.87 4.84
CA ASP A 231 17.74 1.82 3.89
C ASP A 231 17.56 0.42 4.52
N PHE A 232 18.16 0.18 5.68
CA PHE A 232 18.14 -1.13 6.35
C PHE A 232 17.28 -1.15 7.61
N ILE A 233 16.52 -0.09 7.88
CA ILE A 233 15.63 0.00 9.02
C ILE A 233 14.19 0.00 8.51
N GLN A 234 13.42 -1.01 8.90
CA GLN A 234 11.99 -1.08 8.58
C GLN A 234 11.15 -0.92 9.83
N GLU A 235 9.98 -0.31 9.65
CA GLU A 235 8.95 -0.32 10.68
C GLU A 235 8.52 -1.74 10.98
N LYS A 236 8.32 -2.01 12.27
CA LYS A 236 7.71 -3.24 12.71
C LYS A 236 6.22 -3.01 12.78
N GLU A 237 5.48 -3.47 11.76
CA GLU A 237 4.02 -3.57 11.85
C GLU A 237 3.68 -4.55 12.98
N ASP A 238 3.34 -4.02 14.16
CA ASP A 238 2.79 -4.79 15.27
C ASP A 238 1.32 -5.13 14.94
N LYS A 239 1.12 -6.00 13.95
CA LYS A 239 -0.20 -6.50 13.56
C LYS A 239 -0.85 -7.21 14.74
N LEU A 240 -2.10 -6.85 15.01
CA LEU A 240 -2.88 -7.44 16.07
C LEU A 240 -3.82 -8.51 15.50
N PHE A 241 -3.92 -9.65 16.17
CA PHE A 241 -4.78 -10.75 15.76
C PHE A 241 -5.73 -11.16 16.87
N VAL A 242 -6.94 -11.58 16.49
CA VAL A 242 -7.92 -12.17 17.42
C VAL A 242 -7.43 -13.54 17.92
N LYS A 243 -7.48 -13.74 19.23
CA LYS A 243 -7.19 -15.00 19.91
C LYS A 243 -8.39 -15.46 20.74
N THR A 244 -9.11 -16.47 20.26
CA THR A 244 -10.26 -17.06 20.97
C THR A 244 -10.24 -18.59 20.91
N LYS A 245 -10.77 -19.26 21.93
CA LYS A 245 -10.90 -20.72 21.99
C LYS A 245 -12.24 -21.18 21.39
N GLY A 246 -12.39 -21.05 20.07
CA GLY A 246 -13.50 -21.64 19.30
C GLY A 246 -14.80 -20.83 19.26
N SER A 247 -14.88 -19.67 19.92
CA SER A 247 -15.99 -18.71 19.80
C SER A 247 -15.57 -17.47 19.00
N ASN A 248 -16.53 -16.81 18.35
CA ASN A 248 -16.27 -15.54 17.68
C ASN A 248 -16.16 -14.41 18.71
N LEU A 249 -15.20 -13.51 18.53
CA LEU A 249 -15.03 -12.30 19.33
C LEU A 249 -16.09 -11.28 18.92
N ASN A 250 -16.87 -10.77 19.88
CA ASN A 250 -17.84 -9.71 19.61
C ASN A 250 -17.12 -8.36 19.56
N ILE A 251 -17.56 -7.51 18.62
CA ILE A 251 -17.15 -6.10 18.52
C ILE A 251 -18.33 -5.23 18.90
N ARG A 252 -18.08 -4.23 19.74
CA ARG A 252 -19.14 -3.45 20.38
C ARG A 252 -19.06 -1.98 20.03
N LYS A 253 -20.20 -1.29 19.99
CA LYS A 253 -20.24 0.15 19.73
C LYS A 253 -19.68 0.98 20.89
N THR A 254 -19.77 0.47 22.12
CA THR A 254 -19.22 1.12 23.33
C THR A 254 -18.36 0.11 24.12
N PRO A 255 -17.40 0.56 24.96
CA PRO A 255 -16.52 -0.29 25.76
C PRO A 255 -17.24 -0.89 26.99
N GLU A 256 -18.41 -1.47 26.77
CA GLU A 256 -19.31 -1.98 27.79
C GLU A 256 -19.89 -3.35 27.38
N ILE A 257 -20.23 -4.16 28.37
CA ILE A 257 -20.91 -5.44 28.13
C ILE A 257 -22.39 -5.16 27.91
N GLY A 258 -22.89 -5.36 26.69
CA GLY A 258 -24.31 -5.15 26.35
C GLY A 258 -24.74 -5.88 25.07
N ASP A 259 -25.83 -5.44 24.41
CA ASP A 259 -26.27 -5.99 23.11
C ASP A 259 -26.03 -5.01 21.94
N ASN A 260 -24.89 -4.33 22.00
CA ASN A 260 -24.47 -3.26 21.10
C ASN A 260 -23.48 -3.76 20.03
N LYS A 261 -23.75 -4.91 19.40
CA LYS A 261 -22.79 -5.53 18.48
C LYS A 261 -22.67 -4.76 17.15
N VAL A 262 -21.44 -4.52 16.72
CA VAL A 262 -21.09 -3.96 15.41
C VAL A 262 -21.15 -5.04 14.33
N THR A 263 -20.74 -6.26 14.68
CA THR A 263 -20.80 -7.43 13.80
C THR A 263 -21.77 -8.48 14.37
N PRO A 264 -22.90 -8.77 13.69
CA PRO A 264 -23.89 -9.71 14.21
C PRO A 264 -23.35 -11.12 14.47
N LYS A 265 -22.36 -11.55 13.66
CA LYS A 265 -21.73 -12.88 13.76
C LYS A 265 -20.44 -12.91 14.58
N GLY A 266 -19.95 -11.76 15.06
CA GLY A 266 -18.61 -11.65 15.65
C GLY A 266 -17.48 -11.93 14.66
N ILE A 267 -16.24 -11.87 15.14
CA ILE A 267 -15.00 -12.05 14.38
C ILE A 267 -14.31 -13.37 14.77
N LYS A 268 -13.76 -14.08 13.78
CA LYS A 268 -13.11 -15.38 14.01
C LYS A 268 -11.72 -15.23 14.61
N ASN A 269 -11.27 -16.27 15.31
CA ASN A 269 -9.87 -16.42 15.71
C ASN A 269 -8.91 -16.27 14.51
N GLY A 270 -7.80 -15.58 14.72
CA GLY A 270 -6.77 -15.31 13.70
C GLY A 270 -7.11 -14.15 12.76
N THR A 271 -8.25 -13.48 12.92
CA THR A 271 -8.56 -12.29 12.12
C THR A 271 -7.62 -11.15 12.52
N GLU A 272 -6.99 -10.52 11.53
CA GLU A 272 -6.16 -9.33 11.69
C GLU A 272 -7.05 -8.12 12.06
N ILE A 273 -6.54 -7.31 12.96
CA ILE A 273 -7.22 -6.16 13.55
C ILE A 273 -6.22 -5.00 13.63
N GLU A 274 -6.72 -3.81 13.32
CA GLU A 274 -6.00 -2.55 13.48
C GLU A 274 -6.33 -1.95 14.86
N GLU A 275 -5.28 -1.63 15.63
CA GLU A 275 -5.40 -0.96 16.94
C GLU A 275 -5.62 0.54 16.73
N LEU A 276 -6.72 1.09 17.25
CA LEU A 276 -7.01 2.53 17.17
C LEU A 276 -6.76 3.23 18.51
N GLU A 277 -7.30 2.70 19.61
CA GLU A 277 -7.23 3.37 20.91
C GLU A 277 -7.33 2.38 22.09
N LYS A 278 -6.59 2.62 23.17
CA LYS A 278 -6.71 1.84 24.42
C LYS A 278 -7.69 2.47 25.39
N ALA A 279 -8.75 1.74 25.73
CA ALA A 279 -9.78 2.14 26.69
C ALA A 279 -9.82 1.18 27.89
N GLY A 280 -8.79 1.23 28.74
CA GLY A 280 -8.70 0.40 29.95
C GLY A 280 -8.54 -1.09 29.64
N LYS A 281 -9.56 -1.92 29.92
CA LYS A 281 -9.59 -3.35 29.54
C LYS A 281 -10.08 -3.58 28.11
N TRP A 282 -10.62 -2.54 27.48
CA TRP A 282 -11.11 -2.54 26.11
C TRP A 282 -10.11 -1.86 25.19
N MET A 283 -10.20 -2.19 23.91
CA MET A 283 -9.45 -1.55 22.86
C MET A 283 -10.41 -1.21 21.73
N LYS A 284 -10.39 0.04 21.29
CA LYS A 284 -11.03 0.48 20.06
C LYS A 284 -10.18 -0.03 18.91
N VAL A 285 -10.83 -0.69 17.96
CA VAL A 285 -10.19 -1.37 16.86
C VAL A 285 -10.96 -1.20 15.56
N SER A 286 -10.24 -1.30 14.44
CA SER A 286 -10.80 -1.37 13.09
C SER A 286 -10.62 -2.79 12.55
N VAL A 287 -11.69 -3.36 11.97
CA VAL A 287 -11.63 -4.67 11.33
C VAL A 287 -12.67 -4.80 10.22
N VAL A 288 -12.19 -5.14 9.02
CA VAL A 288 -13.01 -5.19 7.79
C VAL A 288 -13.80 -3.88 7.58
N GLY A 289 -13.13 -2.74 7.80
CA GLY A 289 -13.70 -1.39 7.63
C GLY A 289 -14.78 -1.02 8.65
N LYS A 290 -14.88 -1.72 9.79
CA LYS A 290 -15.81 -1.38 10.88
C LYS A 290 -15.06 -1.16 12.17
N GLU A 291 -15.37 -0.05 12.82
CA GLU A 291 -14.83 0.29 14.13
C GLU A 291 -15.69 -0.25 15.28
N GLY A 292 -15.03 -0.61 16.37
CA GLY A 292 -15.68 -0.83 17.66
C GLY A 292 -14.71 -1.32 18.72
N PHE A 293 -15.25 -1.71 19.87
CA PHE A 293 -14.50 -2.08 21.06
C PHE A 293 -14.47 -3.59 21.26
N VAL A 294 -13.27 -4.09 21.58
CA VAL A 294 -12.99 -5.49 21.94
C VAL A 294 -12.23 -5.56 23.27
N PHE A 295 -12.31 -6.69 23.97
CA PHE A 295 -11.49 -6.92 25.15
C PHE A 295 -10.05 -7.28 24.75
N GLN A 296 -9.07 -6.59 25.34
CA GLN A 296 -7.66 -6.73 25.00
C GLN A 296 -7.10 -8.14 25.23
N ASP A 297 -7.64 -8.88 26.21
CA ASP A 297 -7.21 -10.26 26.53
C ASP A 297 -7.46 -11.26 25.39
N TYR A 298 -8.31 -10.90 24.42
CA TYR A 298 -8.56 -11.70 23.21
C TYR A 298 -7.74 -11.27 22.01
N LEU A 299 -6.69 -10.46 22.22
CA LEU A 299 -5.81 -9.96 21.18
C LEU A 299 -4.38 -10.47 21.40
N GLN A 300 -3.65 -10.70 20.31
CA GLN A 300 -2.23 -11.04 20.35
C GLN A 300 -1.49 -10.30 19.24
N LYS A 301 -0.23 -9.96 19.50
CA LYS A 301 0.73 -9.50 18.49
C LYS A 301 1.45 -10.70 17.87
#